data_AF-A0A2M7AI61-F1
#
_entry.id   AF-A0A2M7AI61-F1
#
_cell.length_a   1.000
_cell.length_b   1.000
_cell.length_c   1.000
_cell.angle_alpha   90.00
_cell.angle_beta   90.00
_cell.angle_gamma   90.00
#
_symmetry.space_group_name_H-M   'P 1'
#
loop_
_entity.id
_entity.type
_entity.pdbx_description
1 polymer ?
#
loop_
_entity_poly.entity_id
_entity_poly.type
_entity_poly.pdbx_seq_one_letter_code
_entity_poly.pdbx_strand_id
1 'polypeptide(L)'
;MSVSPLGPPEQSKGIKIKDAALYPVRGHVIPSSKIDISNGVYLEGKRIPLYSGSMHYWRIERTLWSETLDKIKEMGFSIICTYIPWSVHEVRRGEFDFGEIKPEKDLLSFFSLCREKGIYLLVRPGPHINAEITYFGYPKRIFADYELLSRSADNTLVFLPTPPRMFPVPSYASEKFYQEVGVYFDALCPILKKHLYPEGKIIGIQADNELSLFFRTDPYDHDYSQGAIDLYYRFLKEKYGDIKKLNEVYRSNYPHFSSLLPPQEFKAKKKEELPYYLDWAEFKEYY
;
A
#
# COMPACT_ATOMS: atom_id res chain seq x y z
N MET A 1 -38.19 14.49 -37.00
CA MET A 1 -37.35 13.38 -36.49
C MET A 1 -37.10 13.66 -35.02
N SER A 2 -37.82 12.98 -34.13
CA SER A 2 -37.69 13.15 -32.68
C SER A 2 -36.61 12.20 -32.15
N VAL A 3 -35.65 12.75 -31.40
CA VAL A 3 -34.60 11.99 -30.74
C VAL A 3 -35.14 11.50 -29.39
N SER A 4 -35.20 10.19 -29.18
CA SER A 4 -35.58 9.58 -27.90
C SER A 4 -34.45 9.76 -26.88
N PRO A 5 -34.76 10.02 -25.58
CA PRO A 5 -33.74 10.10 -24.55
C PRO A 5 -33.17 8.72 -24.20
N LEU A 6 -31.84 8.65 -24.07
CA LEU A 6 -31.10 7.49 -23.56
C LEU A 6 -31.58 7.15 -22.14
N GLY A 7 -31.97 5.89 -21.95
CA GLY A 7 -32.35 5.36 -20.64
C GLY A 7 -31.15 5.32 -19.66
N PRO A 8 -31.41 5.21 -18.35
CA PRO A 8 -30.37 5.16 -17.34
C PRO A 8 -29.48 3.92 -17.54
N PRO A 9 -28.18 4.00 -17.20
CA PRO A 9 -27.26 2.87 -17.34
C PRO A 9 -27.71 1.69 -16.46
N GLU A 10 -27.70 0.49 -17.04
CA GLU A 10 -28.01 -0.75 -16.35
C GLU A 10 -27.17 -0.90 -15.08
N GLN A 11 -27.83 -1.14 -13.95
CA GLN A 11 -27.18 -1.57 -12.73
C GLN A 11 -26.48 -2.91 -13.00
N SER A 12 -25.15 -2.89 -13.05
CA SER A 12 -24.35 -4.11 -13.04
C SER A 12 -24.78 -4.93 -11.82
N LYS A 13 -25.21 -6.18 -12.04
CA LYS A 13 -25.61 -7.10 -10.98
C LYS A 13 -24.42 -7.27 -10.02
N GLY A 14 -24.46 -6.55 -8.91
CA GLY A 14 -23.46 -6.63 -7.87
C GLY A 14 -23.34 -8.07 -7.37
N ILE A 15 -22.12 -8.61 -7.47
CA ILE A 15 -21.74 -9.80 -6.72
C ILE A 15 -21.90 -9.41 -5.25
N LYS A 16 -22.93 -9.94 -4.58
CA LYS A 16 -23.07 -9.81 -3.13
C LYS A 16 -21.99 -10.68 -2.51
N ILE A 17 -20.88 -10.04 -2.10
CA ILE A 17 -19.88 -10.63 -1.22
C ILE A 17 -20.56 -10.78 0.15
N LYS A 18 -21.25 -11.91 0.36
CA LYS A 18 -21.60 -12.36 1.70
C LYS A 18 -20.31 -12.84 2.34
N ASP A 19 -20.07 -12.37 3.54
CA ASP A 19 -18.97 -12.77 4.42
C ASP A 19 -17.59 -12.35 3.91
N ALA A 20 -17.30 -11.05 4.06
CA ALA A 20 -15.93 -10.58 4.23
C ALA A 20 -15.37 -11.12 5.56
N ALA A 21 -15.18 -12.43 5.63
CA ALA A 21 -14.05 -12.94 6.39
C ALA A 21 -12.83 -12.31 5.71
N LEU A 22 -12.18 -11.37 6.40
CA LEU A 22 -10.79 -11.01 6.15
C LEU A 22 -10.09 -12.30 5.74
N TYR A 23 -9.70 -12.41 4.46
CA TYR A 23 -8.97 -13.58 3.98
C TYR A 23 -7.85 -13.78 5.01
N PRO A 24 -7.85 -14.88 5.79
CA PRO A 24 -6.70 -15.15 6.61
C PRO A 24 -5.58 -15.34 5.60
N VAL A 25 -4.70 -14.35 5.47
CA VAL A 25 -3.45 -14.49 4.74
C VAL A 25 -2.59 -15.42 5.61
N ARG A 26 -2.98 -16.68 5.70
CA ARG A 26 -2.05 -17.78 5.94
C ARG A 26 -1.29 -17.96 4.65
N GLY A 27 -0.43 -16.97 4.38
CA GLY A 27 0.68 -17.14 3.47
C GLY A 27 1.44 -18.34 3.98
N HIS A 28 1.25 -19.48 3.31
CA HIS A 28 2.22 -20.55 3.41
C HIS A 28 3.47 -19.93 2.76
N VAL A 29 4.38 -19.42 3.59
CA VAL A 29 5.74 -19.16 3.15
C VAL A 29 6.28 -20.55 2.84
N ILE A 30 6.08 -21.00 1.60
CA ILE A 30 6.82 -22.13 1.07
C ILE A 30 8.25 -21.59 1.02
N PRO A 31 9.18 -22.08 1.86
CA PRO A 31 10.57 -21.68 1.74
C PRO A 31 10.98 -22.07 0.32
N SER A 32 11.14 -21.08 -0.55
CA SER A 32 11.80 -21.31 -1.81
C SER A 32 13.22 -21.68 -1.44
N SER A 33 13.58 -22.96 -1.56
CA SER A 33 14.93 -23.47 -1.32
C SER A 33 16.00 -22.79 -2.20
N LYS A 34 15.60 -21.83 -3.05
CA LYS A 34 16.40 -21.16 -4.05
C LYS A 34 16.82 -19.75 -3.63
N ILE A 35 16.16 -19.14 -2.64
CA ILE A 35 16.58 -17.86 -2.03
C ILE A 35 16.69 -18.05 -0.52
N ASP A 36 17.91 -17.97 0.01
CA ASP A 36 18.16 -17.96 1.45
C ASP A 36 18.54 -16.54 1.89
N ILE A 37 17.88 -16.04 2.94
CA ILE A 37 18.06 -14.70 3.52
C ILE A 37 18.56 -14.72 4.98
N SER A 38 18.89 -15.90 5.51
CA SER A 38 19.22 -16.10 6.93
C SER A 38 20.44 -15.30 7.41
N ASN A 39 21.45 -15.13 6.55
CA ASN A 39 22.66 -14.37 6.87
C ASN A 39 23.24 -13.66 5.63
N GLY A 40 22.37 -12.96 4.92
CA GLY A 40 22.62 -12.39 3.59
C GLY A 40 21.82 -13.11 2.51
N VAL A 41 21.87 -12.61 1.28
CA VAL A 41 21.08 -13.17 0.18
C VAL A 41 21.90 -14.18 -0.60
N TYR A 42 21.41 -15.41 -0.66
CA TYR A 42 21.99 -16.50 -1.42
C TYR A 42 21.00 -16.95 -2.48
N LEU A 43 21.44 -17.00 -3.74
CA LEU A 43 20.68 -17.55 -4.85
C LEU A 43 21.32 -18.88 -5.23
N GLU A 44 20.58 -19.98 -5.11
CA GLU A 44 21.08 -21.34 -5.36
C GLU A 44 22.42 -21.63 -4.63
N GLY A 45 22.51 -21.21 -3.36
CA GLY A 45 23.69 -21.39 -2.51
C GLY A 45 24.84 -20.40 -2.78
N LYS A 46 24.75 -19.57 -3.83
CA LYS A 46 25.74 -18.52 -4.09
C LYS A 46 25.34 -17.22 -3.41
N ARG A 47 26.18 -16.73 -2.49
CA ARG A 47 26.00 -15.41 -1.87
C ARG A 47 26.07 -14.33 -2.95
N ILE A 48 25.06 -13.46 -2.98
CA ILE A 48 25.07 -12.25 -3.80
C ILE A 48 25.15 -11.02 -2.87
N PRO A 49 26.07 -10.07 -3.12
CA PRO A 49 26.04 -8.79 -2.42
C PRO A 49 24.76 -8.04 -2.78
N LEU A 50 24.02 -7.56 -1.78
CA LEU A 50 22.88 -6.66 -1.98
C LEU A 50 23.39 -5.24 -2.29
N TYR A 51 23.94 -5.08 -3.49
CA TYR A 51 24.35 -3.80 -4.04
C TYR A 51 23.48 -3.49 -5.25
N SER A 52 22.60 -2.49 -5.10
CA SER A 52 21.58 -2.17 -6.10
C SER A 52 21.55 -0.67 -6.42
N GLY A 53 21.30 -0.35 -7.68
CA GLY A 53 20.90 0.99 -8.12
C GLY A 53 19.39 1.05 -8.40
N SER A 54 18.82 2.26 -8.49
CA SER A 54 17.42 2.43 -8.90
C SER A 54 17.32 2.83 -10.37
N MET A 55 16.50 2.12 -11.13
CA MET A 55 16.12 2.47 -12.50
C MET A 55 14.61 2.33 -12.64
N HIS A 56 13.93 3.39 -13.05
CA HIS A 56 12.48 3.40 -13.21
C HIS A 56 12.12 3.40 -14.69
N TYR A 57 11.83 2.22 -15.24
CA TYR A 57 11.56 2.01 -16.67
C TYR A 57 10.51 2.98 -17.24
N TRP A 58 9.45 3.24 -16.46
CA TRP A 58 8.35 4.13 -16.81
C TRP A 58 8.71 5.63 -16.87
N ARG A 59 9.95 6.00 -16.52
CA ARG A 59 10.51 7.36 -16.66
C ARG A 59 11.49 7.49 -17.82
N ILE A 60 11.79 6.39 -18.51
CA ILE A 60 12.85 6.30 -19.51
C ILE A 60 12.22 5.83 -20.81
N GLU A 61 12.54 6.48 -21.93
CA GLU A 61 12.12 6.02 -23.25
C GLU A 61 12.54 4.57 -23.45
N ARG A 62 11.62 3.73 -23.95
CA ARG A 62 11.85 2.28 -24.08
C ARG A 62 13.11 1.94 -24.88
N THR A 63 13.43 2.73 -25.89
CA THR A 63 14.62 2.60 -26.74
C THR A 63 15.93 2.69 -25.96
N LEU A 64 15.95 3.41 -24.83
CA LEU A 64 17.13 3.64 -24.01
C LEU A 64 17.30 2.60 -22.89
N TRP A 65 16.33 1.70 -22.68
CA TRP A 65 16.41 0.73 -21.59
C TRP A 65 17.63 -0.20 -21.71
N SER A 66 17.89 -0.72 -22.91
CA SER A 66 19.01 -1.65 -23.11
C SER A 66 20.34 -1.01 -22.77
N GLU A 67 20.62 0.16 -23.37
CA GLU A 67 21.86 0.91 -23.13
C GLU A 67 22.02 1.30 -21.66
N THR A 68 20.92 1.72 -21.01
CA THR A 68 20.95 2.08 -19.58
C THR A 68 21.31 0.89 -18.71
N LEU A 69 20.72 -0.29 -18.98
CA LEU A 69 21.03 -1.52 -18.25
C LEU A 69 22.46 -2.01 -18.50
N ASP A 70 23.00 -1.81 -19.71
CA ASP A 70 24.40 -2.12 -20.02
C ASP A 70 25.35 -1.23 -19.19
N LYS A 71 25.10 0.08 -19.15
CA LYS A 71 25.85 1.03 -18.29
C LYS A 71 25.76 0.68 -16.81
N ILE A 72 24.59 0.27 -16.32
CA ILE A 72 24.41 -0.19 -14.93
C ILE A 72 25.30 -1.41 -14.63
N LYS A 73 25.39 -2.36 -15.56
CA LYS A 73 26.29 -3.52 -15.42
C LYS A 73 27.76 -3.13 -15.49
N GLU A 74 28.13 -2.20 -16.37
CA GLU A 74 29.50 -1.68 -16.47
C GLU A 74 29.95 -1.00 -15.17
N MET A 75 29.03 -0.36 -14.46
CA MET A 75 29.28 0.18 -13.10
C MET A 75 29.39 -0.90 -12.00
N GLY A 76 29.20 -2.18 -12.34
CA GLY A 76 29.33 -3.32 -11.42
C GLY A 76 28.05 -3.70 -10.69
N PHE A 77 26.90 -3.12 -11.03
CA PHE A 77 25.63 -3.51 -10.43
C PHE A 77 25.05 -4.76 -11.10
N SER A 78 24.61 -5.71 -10.28
CA SER A 78 23.90 -6.92 -10.73
C SER A 78 22.43 -6.95 -10.28
N ILE A 79 22.01 -5.94 -9.51
CA ILE A 79 20.67 -5.81 -8.95
C ILE A 79 20.19 -4.38 -9.24
N ILE A 80 18.93 -4.24 -9.65
CA ILE A 80 18.26 -2.94 -9.71
C ILE A 80 16.94 -2.94 -8.93
N CYS A 81 16.58 -1.76 -8.44
CA CYS A 81 15.29 -1.48 -7.83
C CYS A 81 14.40 -0.70 -8.82
N THR A 82 13.13 -1.10 -8.95
CA THR A 82 12.14 -0.29 -9.68
C THR A 82 10.80 -0.24 -8.96
N TYR A 83 10.18 0.95 -8.97
CA TYR A 83 8.75 1.08 -8.67
C TYR A 83 7.89 0.63 -9.85
N ILE A 84 6.65 0.25 -9.54
CA ILE A 84 5.58 0.00 -10.51
C ILE A 84 4.40 0.86 -10.04
N PRO A 85 4.25 2.12 -10.51
CA PRO A 85 3.23 3.01 -9.97
C PRO A 85 1.84 2.61 -10.46
N TRP A 86 0.86 2.51 -9.56
CA TRP A 86 -0.52 2.21 -9.93
C TRP A 86 -1.09 3.23 -10.92
N SER A 87 -0.88 4.53 -10.68
CA SER A 87 -1.34 5.63 -11.54
C SER A 87 -0.71 5.66 -12.93
N VAL A 88 0.45 5.03 -13.11
CA VAL A 88 1.09 4.91 -14.42
C VAL A 88 0.40 3.82 -15.23
N HIS A 89 0.10 2.69 -14.60
CA HIS A 89 -0.46 1.52 -15.29
C HIS A 89 -1.97 1.55 -15.42
N GLU A 90 -2.71 2.08 -14.45
CA GLU A 90 -4.17 2.15 -14.53
C GLU A 90 -4.62 3.39 -15.32
N VAL A 91 -5.14 3.16 -16.53
CA VAL A 91 -5.65 4.21 -17.42
C VAL A 91 -7.05 4.67 -16.96
N ARG A 92 -7.90 3.70 -16.61
CA ARG A 92 -9.21 3.87 -15.99
C ARG A 92 -9.40 2.74 -14.98
N ARG A 93 -10.33 2.88 -14.03
CA ARG A 93 -10.55 1.86 -12.99
C ARG A 93 -10.70 0.45 -13.61
N GLY A 94 -9.76 -0.44 -13.31
CA GLY A 94 -9.73 -1.81 -13.83
C GLY A 94 -9.21 -1.98 -15.27
N GLU A 95 -8.83 -0.90 -15.95
CA GLU A 95 -8.21 -0.91 -17.28
C GLU A 95 -6.73 -0.55 -17.16
N PHE A 96 -5.85 -1.51 -17.45
CA PHE A 96 -4.41 -1.38 -17.28
C PHE A 96 -3.68 -1.38 -18.61
N ASP A 97 -2.60 -0.60 -18.67
CA ASP A 97 -1.65 -0.51 -19.77
C ASP A 97 -0.29 -0.97 -19.26
N PHE A 98 0.13 -2.15 -19.70
CA PHE A 98 1.42 -2.76 -19.43
C PHE A 98 2.26 -2.81 -20.71
N GLY A 99 2.14 -1.78 -21.55
CA GLY A 99 2.93 -1.62 -22.78
C GLY A 99 2.10 -1.59 -24.06
N GLU A 100 0.82 -1.94 -23.99
CA GLU A 100 -0.07 -2.04 -25.16
C GLU A 100 -0.44 -0.67 -25.74
N ILE A 101 -0.47 0.38 -24.91
CA ILE A 101 -0.79 1.75 -25.33
C ILE A 101 0.47 2.61 -25.33
N LYS A 102 1.26 2.58 -24.25
CA LYS A 102 2.52 3.34 -24.14
C LYS A 102 3.72 2.40 -23.98
N PRO A 103 4.71 2.43 -24.90
CA PRO A 103 5.87 1.54 -24.85
C PRO A 103 6.66 1.61 -23.55
N GLU A 104 6.74 2.77 -22.90
CA GLU A 104 7.48 2.98 -21.65
C GLU A 104 6.83 2.26 -20.46
N LYS A 105 5.60 1.77 -20.62
CA LYS A 105 4.90 0.98 -19.60
C LYS A 105 5.02 -0.52 -19.83
N ASP A 106 5.80 -0.95 -20.83
CA ASP A 106 5.99 -2.36 -21.17
C ASP A 106 6.80 -3.11 -20.10
N LEU A 107 6.10 -3.47 -19.02
CA LEU A 107 6.67 -4.11 -17.85
C LEU A 107 7.20 -5.51 -18.16
N LEU A 108 6.50 -6.26 -19.02
CA LEU A 108 6.89 -7.62 -19.40
C LEU A 108 8.18 -7.59 -20.21
N SER A 109 8.30 -6.66 -21.16
CA SER A 109 9.53 -6.50 -21.94
C SER A 109 10.67 -5.97 -21.08
N PHE A 110 10.41 -5.07 -20.13
CA PHE A 110 11.44 -4.62 -19.19
C PHE A 110 11.98 -5.76 -18.33
N PHE A 111 11.11 -6.62 -17.77
CA PHE A 111 11.54 -7.80 -17.02
C PHE A 111 12.27 -8.83 -17.87
N SER A 112 11.81 -9.05 -19.10
CA SER A 112 12.47 -9.94 -20.06
C SER A 112 13.88 -9.44 -20.39
N LEU A 113 14.03 -8.14 -20.62
CA LEU A 113 15.33 -7.51 -20.88
C LEU A 113 16.28 -7.61 -19.68
N CYS A 114 15.78 -7.42 -18.45
CA CYS A 114 16.58 -7.63 -17.24
C CYS A 114 17.04 -9.10 -17.13
N ARG A 115 16.16 -10.06 -17.46
CA ARG A 115 16.50 -11.48 -17.51
C ARG A 115 17.59 -11.78 -18.54
N GLU A 116 17.45 -11.28 -19.76
CA GLU A 116 18.43 -11.44 -20.84
C GLU A 116 19.80 -10.86 -20.45
N LYS A 117 19.80 -9.70 -19.80
CA LYS A 117 21.04 -9.05 -19.31
C LYS A 117 21.57 -9.65 -18.01
N GLY A 118 20.87 -10.58 -17.39
CA GLY A 118 21.29 -11.22 -16.13
C GLY A 118 21.22 -10.30 -14.91
N ILE A 119 20.37 -9.28 -14.93
CA ILE A 119 20.16 -8.31 -13.84
C ILE A 119 19.02 -8.79 -12.95
N TYR A 120 19.26 -8.87 -11.64
CA TYR A 120 18.25 -9.18 -10.64
C TYR A 120 17.39 -7.96 -10.30
N LEU A 121 16.16 -8.20 -9.87
CA LEU A 121 15.16 -7.17 -9.63
C LEU A 121 14.66 -7.20 -8.18
N LEU A 122 14.65 -6.02 -7.58
CA LEU A 122 13.87 -5.68 -6.40
C LEU A 122 12.71 -4.79 -6.88
N VAL A 123 11.50 -5.32 -6.87
CA VAL A 123 10.32 -4.57 -7.36
C VAL A 123 9.55 -3.97 -6.19
N ARG A 124 9.04 -2.75 -6.40
CA ARG A 124 8.35 -1.96 -5.39
C ARG A 124 6.98 -1.54 -5.95
N PRO A 125 5.97 -2.42 -5.95
CA PRO A 125 4.68 -2.18 -6.59
C PRO A 125 3.78 -1.17 -5.87
N GLY A 126 4.10 -0.78 -4.64
CA GLY A 126 3.27 0.15 -3.86
C GLY A 126 2.21 -0.56 -3.01
N PRO A 127 0.99 -0.01 -2.88
CA PRO A 127 0.37 0.97 -3.76
C PRO A 127 0.88 2.41 -3.56
N HIS A 128 1.41 2.75 -2.38
CA HIS A 128 2.18 3.97 -2.16
C HIS A 128 3.63 3.76 -2.59
N ILE A 129 4.18 4.63 -3.44
CA ILE A 129 5.58 4.52 -3.87
C ILE A 129 6.41 5.79 -3.62
N ASN A 130 5.78 6.87 -3.17
CA ASN A 130 6.35 8.22 -3.17
C ASN A 130 6.97 8.58 -4.55
N ALA A 131 8.30 8.47 -4.66
CA ALA A 131 9.10 8.69 -5.87
C ALA A 131 8.97 10.10 -6.47
N GLU A 132 8.47 11.09 -5.73
CA GLU A 132 8.20 12.44 -6.24
C GLU A 132 7.28 12.43 -7.48
N ILE A 133 6.38 11.43 -7.57
CA ILE A 133 5.31 11.41 -8.56
C ILE A 133 4.03 11.99 -7.94
N THR A 134 3.21 12.65 -8.77
CA THR A 134 1.89 13.14 -8.37
C THR A 134 1.11 12.05 -7.64
N TYR A 135 0.57 12.42 -6.47
CA TYR A 135 -0.18 11.52 -5.60
C TYR A 135 0.56 10.25 -5.18
N PHE A 136 1.89 10.26 -5.20
CA PHE A 136 2.73 9.16 -4.74
C PHE A 136 2.42 7.80 -5.37
N GLY A 137 1.95 7.82 -6.62
CA GLY A 137 1.66 6.64 -7.43
C GLY A 137 0.21 6.19 -7.40
N TYR A 138 -0.66 6.84 -6.64
CA TYR A 138 -2.09 6.52 -6.63
C TYR A 138 -2.85 7.20 -7.79
N PRO A 139 -3.81 6.51 -8.42
CA PRO A 139 -4.71 7.13 -9.39
C PRO A 139 -5.49 8.29 -8.75
N LYS A 140 -5.67 9.39 -9.49
CA LYS A 140 -6.41 10.59 -9.01
C LYS A 140 -7.79 10.25 -8.43
N ARG A 141 -8.47 9.24 -8.99
CA ARG A 141 -9.80 8.80 -8.54
C ARG A 141 -9.84 8.36 -7.07
N ILE A 142 -8.72 7.87 -6.52
CA ILE A 142 -8.63 7.50 -5.10
C ILE A 142 -8.86 8.72 -4.20
N PHE A 143 -8.32 9.87 -4.59
CA PHE A 143 -8.46 11.12 -3.84
C PHE A 143 -9.78 11.87 -4.09
N ALA A 144 -10.58 11.41 -5.05
CA ALA A 144 -11.88 11.98 -5.36
C ALA A 144 -13.02 11.32 -4.55
N ASP A 145 -12.75 10.18 -3.92
CA ASP A 145 -13.73 9.40 -3.17
C ASP A 145 -13.57 9.64 -1.66
N TYR A 146 -14.50 10.37 -1.07
CA TYR A 146 -14.46 10.80 0.33
C TYR A 146 -14.50 9.65 1.35
N GLU A 147 -14.96 8.46 0.95
CA GLU A 147 -14.98 7.27 1.80
C GLU A 147 -13.60 6.58 1.91
N LEU A 148 -12.66 6.96 1.04
CA LEU A 148 -11.30 6.44 1.03
C LEU A 148 -10.33 7.27 1.86
N LEU A 149 -10.75 8.44 2.37
CA LEU A 149 -9.84 9.45 2.91
C LEU A 149 -9.88 9.51 4.43
N SER A 150 -8.71 9.73 5.04
CA SER A 150 -8.57 9.90 6.48
C SER A 150 -9.28 11.15 6.99
N ARG A 151 -9.68 11.09 8.26
CA ARG A 151 -10.35 12.17 8.97
C ARG A 151 -9.54 12.63 10.17
N SER A 152 -9.62 13.93 10.45
CA SER A 152 -9.20 14.50 11.73
C SER A 152 -10.25 14.22 12.81
N ALA A 153 -9.90 14.53 14.06
CA ALA A 153 -10.82 14.46 15.20
C ALA A 153 -12.11 15.28 15.00
N ASP A 154 -12.04 16.40 14.27
CA ASP A 154 -13.17 17.27 13.95
C ASP A 154 -13.92 16.84 12.67
N ASN A 155 -13.65 15.62 12.18
CA ASN A 155 -14.26 15.04 10.98
C ASN A 155 -13.97 15.82 9.68
N THR A 156 -12.87 16.56 9.63
CA THR A 156 -12.38 17.22 8.41
C THR A 156 -11.40 16.32 7.65
N LEU A 157 -11.22 16.56 6.35
CA LEU A 157 -10.22 15.84 5.56
C LEU A 157 -8.81 16.22 6.00
N VAL A 158 -7.94 15.22 6.09
CA VAL A 158 -6.53 15.39 6.41
C VAL A 158 -5.73 15.49 5.13
N PHE A 159 -4.90 16.53 5.02
CA PHE A 159 -4.11 16.82 3.82
C PHE A 159 -2.62 16.61 4.07
N LEU A 160 -1.92 16.11 3.06
CA LEU A 160 -0.47 16.16 2.99
C LEU A 160 -0.04 17.53 2.40
N PRO A 161 0.66 18.40 3.16
CA PRO A 161 1.04 19.73 2.69
C PRO A 161 2.35 19.72 1.87
N THR A 162 2.56 18.73 0.99
CA THR A 162 3.78 18.63 0.18
C THR A 162 3.63 19.29 -1.20
N PRO A 163 4.68 19.96 -1.72
CA PRO A 163 4.70 20.45 -3.11
C PRO A 163 4.50 19.32 -4.14
N PRO A 164 4.00 19.60 -5.36
CA PRO A 164 3.57 20.91 -5.87
C PRO A 164 2.12 21.27 -5.51
N ARG A 165 1.32 20.34 -4.99
CA ARG A 165 -0.07 20.58 -4.54
C ARG A 165 -0.39 19.69 -3.36
N MET A 166 -0.99 20.28 -2.34
CA MET A 166 -1.59 19.50 -1.24
C MET A 166 -2.69 18.58 -1.75
N PHE A 167 -2.81 17.41 -1.14
CA PHE A 167 -3.85 16.43 -1.46
C PHE A 167 -4.29 15.69 -0.20
N PRO A 168 -5.55 15.22 -0.15
CA PRO A 168 -6.03 14.48 1.01
C PRO A 168 -5.32 13.14 1.13
N VAL A 169 -5.16 12.62 2.35
CA VAL A 169 -4.49 11.33 2.56
C VAL A 169 -5.52 10.18 2.63
N PRO A 170 -5.25 9.03 1.99
CA PRO A 170 -6.07 7.83 2.14
C PRO A 170 -6.05 7.28 3.57
N SER A 171 -7.18 6.72 3.97
CA SER A 171 -7.33 5.93 5.19
C SER A 171 -6.96 4.47 4.89
N TYR A 172 -5.88 3.99 5.50
CA TYR A 172 -5.56 2.56 5.51
C TYR A 172 -6.58 1.73 6.32
N ALA A 173 -7.47 2.36 7.09
CA ALA A 173 -8.60 1.72 7.74
C ALA A 173 -9.79 1.45 6.80
N SER A 174 -9.78 2.05 5.60
CA SER A 174 -10.91 1.99 4.68
C SER A 174 -10.93 0.65 3.94
N GLU A 175 -11.95 -0.17 4.21
CA GLU A 175 -12.19 -1.42 3.49
C GLU A 175 -12.34 -1.18 1.98
N LYS A 176 -13.00 -0.08 1.61
CA LYS A 176 -13.17 0.33 0.21
C LYS A 176 -11.82 0.67 -0.42
N PHE A 177 -10.88 1.24 0.34
CA PHE A 177 -9.53 1.50 -0.14
C PHE A 177 -8.78 0.20 -0.44
N TYR A 178 -8.88 -0.79 0.46
CA TYR A 178 -8.34 -2.13 0.20
C TYR A 178 -8.95 -2.80 -1.03
N GLN A 179 -10.26 -2.64 -1.27
CA GLN A 179 -10.90 -3.15 -2.48
C GLN A 179 -10.32 -2.53 -3.75
N GLU A 180 -10.08 -1.21 -3.74
CA GLU A 180 -9.47 -0.52 -4.88
C GLU A 180 -8.02 -0.94 -5.11
N VAL A 181 -7.24 -1.08 -4.04
CA VAL A 181 -5.88 -1.63 -4.08
C VAL A 181 -5.88 -3.08 -4.58
N GLY A 182 -6.90 -3.86 -4.21
CA GLY A 182 -7.11 -5.23 -4.68
C GLY A 182 -7.23 -5.31 -6.21
N VAL A 183 -8.03 -4.43 -6.83
CA VAL A 183 -8.16 -4.35 -8.30
C VAL A 183 -6.81 -4.17 -8.99
N TYR A 184 -5.93 -3.34 -8.40
CA TYR A 184 -4.59 -3.12 -8.92
C TYR A 184 -3.69 -4.35 -8.81
N PHE A 185 -3.66 -4.97 -7.63
CA PHE A 185 -2.84 -6.17 -7.42
C PHE A 185 -3.37 -7.40 -8.15
N ASP A 186 -4.68 -7.52 -8.39
CA ASP A 186 -5.27 -8.58 -9.21
C ASP A 186 -4.75 -8.54 -10.66
N ALA A 187 -4.51 -7.34 -11.19
CA ALA A 187 -3.90 -7.17 -12.52
C ALA A 187 -2.38 -7.38 -12.50
N LEU A 188 -1.68 -6.91 -11.46
CA LEU A 188 -0.23 -6.91 -11.42
C LEU A 188 0.39 -8.23 -10.94
N CYS A 189 -0.17 -8.87 -9.92
CA CYS A 189 0.39 -10.09 -9.32
C CYS A 189 0.60 -11.24 -10.32
N PRO A 190 -0.30 -11.50 -11.29
CA PRO A 190 -0.05 -12.51 -12.33
C PRO A 190 1.19 -12.23 -13.17
N ILE A 191 1.53 -10.96 -13.42
CA ILE A 191 2.75 -10.56 -14.15
C ILE A 191 3.98 -10.79 -13.27
N LEU A 192 3.95 -10.33 -12.01
CA LEU A 192 5.06 -10.52 -11.08
C LEU A 192 5.38 -12.00 -10.87
N LYS A 193 4.35 -12.83 -10.66
CA LYS A 193 4.49 -14.28 -10.44
C LYS A 193 5.26 -14.98 -11.56
N LYS A 194 5.05 -14.59 -12.82
CA LYS A 194 5.75 -15.16 -13.99
C LYS A 194 7.24 -14.80 -14.05
N HIS A 195 7.66 -13.77 -13.31
CA HIS A 195 9.03 -13.22 -13.35
C HIS A 195 9.77 -13.37 -12.02
N LEU A 196 9.19 -14.09 -11.04
CA LEU A 196 9.88 -14.49 -9.82
C LEU A 196 11.08 -15.37 -10.16
N TYR A 197 12.16 -15.20 -9.41
CA TYR A 197 13.32 -16.07 -9.49
C TYR A 197 12.93 -17.52 -9.05
N PRO A 198 13.44 -18.57 -9.73
CA PRO A 198 14.50 -18.54 -10.74
C PRO A 198 14.06 -18.42 -12.21
N GLU A 199 12.78 -18.61 -12.51
CA GLU A 199 12.30 -18.56 -13.90
C GLU A 199 12.40 -17.14 -14.50
N GLY A 200 12.27 -16.13 -13.64
CA GLY A 200 12.64 -14.74 -13.89
C GLY A 200 13.77 -14.24 -13.00
N LYS A 201 13.76 -12.93 -12.73
CA LYS A 201 14.84 -12.25 -12.00
C LYS A 201 14.38 -11.45 -10.79
N ILE A 202 13.09 -11.49 -10.45
CA ILE A 202 12.58 -10.84 -9.24
C ILE A 202 12.99 -11.68 -8.02
N ILE A 203 13.85 -11.11 -7.18
CA ILE A 203 14.38 -11.74 -5.96
C ILE A 203 13.84 -11.09 -4.68
N GLY A 204 13.11 -9.99 -4.82
CA GLY A 204 12.47 -9.29 -3.71
C GLY A 204 11.33 -8.41 -4.18
N ILE A 205 10.29 -8.34 -3.35
CA ILE A 205 9.14 -7.46 -3.53
C ILE A 205 8.97 -6.67 -2.24
N GLN A 206 8.95 -5.34 -2.35
CA GLN A 206 8.66 -4.47 -1.22
C GLN A 206 7.16 -4.17 -1.16
N ALA A 207 6.55 -4.37 0.00
CA ALA A 207 5.19 -3.89 0.25
C ALA A 207 5.23 -2.38 0.55
N ASP A 208 4.42 -1.61 -0.17
CA ASP A 208 4.26 -0.17 0.04
C ASP A 208 5.59 0.63 -0.01
N ASN A 209 5.60 1.83 0.56
CA ASN A 209 6.79 2.66 0.69
C ASN A 209 6.73 3.50 1.96
N GLU A 210 7.71 3.32 2.85
CA GLU A 210 7.88 4.15 4.05
C GLU A 210 6.55 4.36 4.79
N LEU A 211 5.88 3.24 5.12
CA LEU A 211 4.56 3.25 5.75
C LEU A 211 4.62 4.09 7.02
N SER A 212 4.13 5.32 6.89
CA SER A 212 4.25 6.41 7.88
C SER A 212 3.00 7.29 7.86
N LEU A 213 1.88 6.72 7.41
CA LEU A 213 0.60 7.41 7.29
C LEU A 213 0.72 8.72 6.49
N PHE A 214 1.46 8.67 5.37
CA PHE A 214 1.82 9.85 4.57
C PHE A 214 2.59 10.89 5.39
N PHE A 215 3.60 10.47 6.15
CA PHE A 215 4.42 11.32 7.03
C PHE A 215 3.66 12.05 8.13
N ARG A 216 2.44 11.57 8.45
CA ARG A 216 1.56 12.14 9.48
C ARG A 216 1.46 11.15 10.64
N THR A 217 2.54 11.08 11.40
CA THR A 217 2.72 10.09 12.49
C THR A 217 2.42 10.65 13.88
N ASP A 218 1.98 11.91 14.00
CA ASP A 218 1.53 12.42 15.29
C ASP A 218 0.29 11.63 15.75
N PRO A 219 0.28 11.09 16.98
CA PRO A 219 -0.78 10.19 17.43
C PRO A 219 -2.19 10.77 17.31
N TYR A 220 -2.34 12.09 17.50
CA TYR A 220 -3.66 12.72 17.59
C TYR A 220 -4.09 13.42 16.29
N ASP A 221 -3.26 13.37 15.26
CA ASP A 221 -3.49 14.05 13.99
C ASP A 221 -4.57 13.37 13.15
N HIS A 222 -4.43 12.07 12.92
CA HIS A 222 -5.34 11.22 12.15
C HIS A 222 -5.00 9.74 12.41
N ASP A 223 -5.71 8.73 11.95
CA ASP A 223 -7.01 8.73 11.30
C ASP A 223 -8.16 8.52 12.30
N TYR A 224 -9.21 9.34 12.19
CA TYR A 224 -10.48 9.24 12.92
C TYR A 224 -11.65 8.88 11.99
N SER A 225 -11.37 8.37 10.79
CA SER A 225 -12.40 7.80 9.91
C SER A 225 -13.17 6.69 10.64
N GLN A 226 -14.42 6.42 10.23
CA GLN A 226 -15.22 5.38 10.87
C GLN A 226 -14.51 4.01 10.89
N GLY A 227 -13.81 3.66 9.80
CA GLY A 227 -13.01 2.44 9.75
C GLY A 227 -11.92 2.40 10.81
N ALA A 228 -11.19 3.51 11.02
CA ALA A 228 -10.14 3.60 12.03
C ALA A 228 -10.70 3.49 13.45
N ILE A 229 -11.85 4.11 13.70
CA ILE A 229 -12.57 4.02 14.98
C ILE A 229 -13.01 2.57 15.26
N ASP A 230 -13.55 1.88 14.26
CA ASP A 230 -13.97 0.48 14.39
C ASP A 230 -12.76 -0.46 14.63
N LEU A 231 -11.65 -0.21 13.93
CA LEU A 231 -10.36 -0.90 14.13
C LEU A 231 -9.80 -0.65 15.54
N TYR A 232 -9.92 0.57 16.06
CA TYR A 232 -9.50 0.89 17.41
C TYR A 232 -10.31 0.13 18.48
N TYR A 233 -11.63 0.04 18.32
CA TYR A 233 -12.44 -0.78 19.23
C TYR A 233 -12.08 -2.26 19.19
N ARG A 234 -11.68 -2.78 18.02
CA ARG A 234 -11.15 -4.14 17.90
C ARG A 234 -9.83 -4.28 18.64
N PHE A 235 -8.88 -3.37 18.44
CA PHE A 235 -7.62 -3.32 19.15
C PHE A 235 -7.81 -3.34 20.67
N LEU A 236 -8.69 -2.47 21.20
CA LEU A 236 -8.99 -2.43 22.64
C LEU A 236 -9.62 -3.74 23.13
N LYS A 237 -10.50 -4.35 22.34
CA LYS A 237 -11.10 -5.64 22.68
C LYS A 237 -10.07 -6.77 22.70
N GLU A 238 -9.12 -6.79 21.76
CA GLU A 238 -8.04 -7.77 21.73
C GLU A 238 -7.07 -7.58 22.92
N LYS A 239 -6.74 -6.33 23.24
CA LYS A 239 -5.84 -5.97 24.34
C LYS A 239 -6.43 -6.29 25.72
N TYR A 240 -7.68 -5.91 25.97
CA TYR A 240 -8.31 -6.03 27.30
C TYR A 240 -9.20 -7.26 27.45
N GLY A 241 -9.72 -7.82 26.35
CA GLY A 241 -10.67 -8.93 26.34
C GLY A 241 -12.10 -8.56 26.78
N ASP A 242 -12.24 -7.78 27.85
CA ASP A 242 -13.52 -7.36 28.45
C ASP A 242 -13.51 -5.85 28.77
N ILE A 243 -14.63 -5.18 28.54
CA ILE A 243 -14.83 -3.76 28.85
C ILE A 243 -14.65 -3.47 30.36
N LYS A 244 -14.93 -4.43 31.24
CA LYS A 244 -14.69 -4.28 32.69
C LYS A 244 -13.21 -4.05 33.01
N LYS A 245 -12.32 -4.82 32.37
CA LYS A 245 -10.87 -4.68 32.54
C LYS A 245 -10.38 -3.33 32.02
N LEU A 246 -10.89 -2.89 30.86
CA LEU A 246 -10.59 -1.55 30.35
C LEU A 246 -11.05 -0.48 31.34
N ASN A 247 -12.27 -0.57 31.87
CA ASN A 247 -12.81 0.40 32.82
C ASN A 247 -12.01 0.45 34.14
N GLU A 248 -11.50 -0.68 34.62
CA GLU A 248 -10.59 -0.72 35.77
C GLU A 248 -9.29 0.05 35.50
N VAL A 249 -8.68 -0.15 34.32
CA VAL A 249 -7.43 0.50 33.92
C VAL A 249 -7.64 2.00 33.66
N TYR A 250 -8.73 2.36 32.96
CA TYR A 250 -9.03 3.74 32.56
C TYR A 250 -9.74 4.53 33.67
N ARG A 251 -10.15 3.86 34.75
CA ARG A 251 -11.00 4.44 35.82
C ARG A 251 -12.28 5.07 35.25
N SER A 252 -12.89 4.36 34.31
CA SER A 252 -14.08 4.78 33.56
C SER A 252 -15.27 3.84 33.81
N ASN A 253 -16.41 4.12 33.17
CA ASN A 253 -17.60 3.28 33.24
C ASN A 253 -18.29 3.16 31.86
N TYR A 254 -17.52 2.87 30.82
CA TYR A 254 -18.06 2.66 29.48
C TYR A 254 -18.90 1.37 29.44
N PRO A 255 -20.13 1.39 28.92
CA PRO A 255 -20.97 0.19 28.83
C PRO A 255 -20.49 -0.77 27.75
N HIS A 256 -19.91 -0.25 26.67
CA HIS A 256 -19.35 -1.00 25.54
C HIS A 256 -18.09 -0.31 25.01
N PHE A 257 -17.21 -1.04 24.31
CA PHE A 257 -16.04 -0.45 23.64
C PHE A 257 -16.44 0.67 22.67
N SER A 258 -17.55 0.50 21.94
CA SER A 258 -18.06 1.50 20.99
C SER A 258 -18.62 2.78 21.61
N SER A 259 -18.76 2.82 22.94
CA SER A 259 -19.16 4.03 23.68
C SER A 259 -17.96 4.90 24.07
N LEU A 260 -16.75 4.42 23.86
CA LEU A 260 -15.52 5.15 24.14
C LEU A 260 -15.24 6.16 23.01
N LEU A 261 -14.93 7.39 23.39
CA LEU A 261 -14.43 8.39 22.45
C LEU A 261 -12.89 8.35 22.47
N PRO A 262 -12.20 8.20 21.33
CA PRO A 262 -10.74 8.25 21.31
C PRO A 262 -10.20 9.63 21.74
N PRO A 263 -9.01 9.68 22.34
CA PRO A 263 -8.39 10.96 22.69
C PRO A 263 -8.09 11.76 21.41
N GLN A 264 -8.37 13.05 21.46
CA GLN A 264 -8.13 13.98 20.34
C GLN A 264 -6.88 14.84 20.54
N GLU A 265 -6.30 14.80 21.75
CA GLU A 265 -5.08 15.50 22.14
C GLU A 265 -4.61 14.96 23.50
N PHE A 266 -3.33 15.15 23.83
CA PHE A 266 -2.79 14.70 25.12
C PHE A 266 -3.08 15.68 26.25
N LYS A 267 -3.87 15.25 27.25
CA LYS A 267 -4.30 16.09 28.38
C LYS A 267 -4.10 15.45 29.76
N ALA A 268 -3.37 14.33 29.85
CA ALA A 268 -3.12 13.67 31.12
C ALA A 268 -2.40 14.61 32.11
N LYS A 269 -2.93 14.70 33.32
CA LYS A 269 -2.34 15.40 34.46
C LYS A 269 -1.80 14.42 35.50
N LYS A 270 -2.27 13.18 35.47
CA LYS A 270 -1.88 12.13 36.41
C LYS A 270 -1.43 10.88 35.66
N LYS A 271 -0.54 10.10 36.28
CA LYS A 271 -0.01 8.86 35.71
C LYS A 271 -1.13 7.86 35.38
N GLU A 272 -2.21 7.84 36.16
CA GLU A 272 -3.29 6.87 36.00
C GLU A 272 -4.20 7.17 34.80
N GLU A 273 -4.08 8.35 34.20
CA GLU A 273 -4.79 8.71 32.96
C GLU A 273 -4.01 8.28 31.71
N LEU A 274 -2.72 7.96 31.85
CA LEU A 274 -1.85 7.63 30.72
C LEU A 274 -2.35 6.45 29.87
N PRO A 275 -2.90 5.35 30.42
CA PRO A 275 -3.36 4.22 29.59
C PRO A 275 -4.33 4.64 28.49
N TYR A 276 -5.28 5.55 28.78
CA TYR A 276 -6.25 6.03 27.79
C TYR A 276 -5.59 6.71 26.58
N TYR A 277 -4.51 7.45 26.81
CA TYR A 277 -3.77 8.17 25.76
C TYR A 277 -2.76 7.27 25.04
N LEU A 278 -2.02 6.46 25.80
CA LEU A 278 -0.98 5.58 25.26
C LEU A 278 -1.58 4.46 24.41
N ASP A 279 -2.76 3.98 24.73
CA ASP A 279 -3.44 2.96 23.92
C ASP A 279 -3.84 3.48 22.54
N TRP A 280 -4.16 4.77 22.42
CA TRP A 280 -4.40 5.38 21.11
C TRP A 280 -3.11 5.55 20.31
N ALA A 281 -2.02 5.94 20.96
CA ALA A 281 -0.70 6.01 20.32
C ALA A 281 -0.21 4.62 19.88
N GLU A 282 -0.36 3.60 20.73
CA GLU A 282 -0.06 2.20 20.40
C GLU A 282 -0.94 1.69 19.25
N PHE A 283 -2.22 2.05 19.24
CA PHE A 283 -3.10 1.74 18.12
C PHE A 283 -2.59 2.30 16.79
N LYS A 284 -1.92 3.46 16.77
CA LYS A 284 -1.33 3.99 15.52
C LYS A 284 -0.18 3.14 14.97
N GLU A 285 0.45 2.32 15.80
CA GLU A 285 1.46 1.34 15.38
C GLU A 285 0.84 -0.03 15.00
N TYR A 286 -0.34 -0.34 15.55
CA TYR A 286 -1.14 -1.51 15.17
C TYR A 286 -1.78 -1.37 13.77
N TYR A 287 -2.00 -0.12 13.37
CA TYR A 287 -2.68 0.33 12.16
C TYR A 287 -1.95 0.03 10.84
#